data_AF-A0A4Q7MVL9-F1
#
_entry.id   AF-A0A4Q7MVL9-F1
#
_cell.length_a   1.000
_cell.length_b   1.000
_cell.length_c   1.000
_cell.angle_alpha   90.00
_cell.angle_beta   90.00
_cell.angle_gamma   90.00
#
_symmetry.space_group_name_H-M   'P 1'
#
loop_
_entity.id
_entity.type
_entity.pdbx_description
1 polymer ?
#
loop_
_entity_poly.entity_id
_entity_poly.type
_entity_poly.pdbx_seq_one_letter_code
_entity_poly.pdbx_strand_id
1 'polypeptide(L)'
;MIMKLNFKNIIRGVAATALISSMLQCSSNRVSSPSSVKGLKDYYRDYFPIGVAVSPVALKTDEGQLVLREFNSLTAENAMKMGPIHPRKDQYFWAHADSIAAFARQHKLKLRGHTLCWHNQTPGWLFTDANGQPVSKEELLQRLKDHITTVVNRYKDVIYAWDVVNEVISDKKNEYLRDSRWLQICGEDFIEAAFRYAHEADPKALLFYNDYNEIDPVKRAKIIRLVQSLQQKGVPIHGIGLQAHWAVNEPSFTQLDSTLNEFSATGLQLQITELDISVYRKEHDARRRQSSDADTSFSAEKEALQIQRYKEVFQLFRKYRRQITGITFWNISDRYSWLDNFPVRDRKDHPLLFDTRLQRKSAYEAVVNF
;
A
#
# COMPACT_ATOMS: atom_id res chain seq x y z
N MET A 1 -60.45 6.42 66.65
CA MET A 1 -61.04 7.29 67.69
C MET A 1 -61.06 8.70 67.12
N ILE A 2 -62.28 9.20 66.90
CA ILE A 2 -62.62 10.47 66.25
C ILE A 2 -62.24 11.63 67.18
N MET A 3 -61.63 12.70 66.65
CA MET A 3 -62.00 14.07 67.02
C MET A 3 -61.42 15.08 66.03
N LYS A 4 -62.31 15.67 65.24
CA LYS A 4 -62.15 17.00 64.64
C LYS A 4 -62.61 18.01 65.69
N LEU A 5 -61.88 19.12 65.86
CA LEU A 5 -62.45 20.36 66.36
C LEU A 5 -61.83 21.58 65.65
N ASN A 6 -62.74 22.39 65.12
CA ASN A 6 -62.55 23.74 64.59
C ASN A 6 -62.31 24.74 65.74
N PHE A 7 -61.66 25.90 65.46
CA PHE A 7 -62.30 27.23 65.51
C PHE A 7 -61.33 28.40 65.19
N LYS A 8 -61.75 29.23 64.23
CA LYS A 8 -61.77 30.71 64.16
C LYS A 8 -60.51 31.60 64.39
N ASN A 9 -60.19 32.32 63.31
CA ASN A 9 -60.13 33.79 63.13
C ASN A 9 -58.96 34.67 63.65
N ILE A 10 -58.53 35.57 62.72
CA ILE A 10 -58.14 37.00 62.87
C ILE A 10 -56.66 37.42 62.58
N ILE A 11 -56.50 38.01 61.38
CA ILE A 11 -55.92 39.34 61.04
C ILE A 11 -54.39 39.60 61.07
N ARG A 12 -53.92 39.98 59.85
CA ARG A 12 -52.85 40.91 59.41
C ARG A 12 -51.38 40.68 59.80
N GLY A 13 -50.58 40.60 58.74
CA GLY A 13 -49.15 40.94 58.75
C GLY A 13 -48.57 40.78 57.34
N VAL A 14 -48.63 41.83 56.53
CA VAL A 14 -47.91 41.91 55.24
C VAL A 14 -46.44 42.16 55.54
N ALA A 15 -45.57 41.23 55.16
CA ALA A 15 -44.15 41.48 54.95
C ALA A 15 -43.71 40.61 53.77
N ALA A 16 -43.45 41.27 52.65
CA ALA A 16 -42.94 40.64 51.44
C ALA A 16 -41.45 40.33 51.63
N THR A 17 -41.11 39.05 51.80
CA THR A 17 -39.74 38.56 51.77
C THR A 17 -39.45 38.00 50.38
N ALA A 18 -38.52 38.63 49.67
CA ALA A 18 -38.07 38.19 48.36
C ALA A 18 -37.38 36.81 48.46
N LEU A 19 -37.98 35.79 47.85
CA LEU A 19 -37.37 34.47 47.65
C LEU A 19 -36.43 34.54 46.44
N ILE A 20 -35.13 34.57 46.71
CA ILE A 20 -34.10 34.30 45.70
C ILE A 20 -34.11 32.80 45.45
N SER A 21 -34.80 32.36 44.39
CA SER A 21 -34.67 30.99 43.87
C SER A 21 -33.31 30.84 43.19
N SER A 22 -32.37 30.21 43.87
CA SER A 22 -31.14 29.72 43.26
C SER A 22 -31.47 28.56 42.32
N MET A 23 -31.58 28.84 41.02
CA MET A 23 -31.59 27.80 40.00
C MET A 23 -30.19 27.15 39.96
N LEU A 24 -30.07 25.93 40.48
CA LEU A 24 -28.95 25.06 40.14
C LEU A 24 -29.08 24.70 38.66
N GLN A 25 -28.36 25.42 37.81
CA GLN A 25 -28.03 24.93 36.47
C GLN A 25 -27.06 23.76 36.64
N CYS A 26 -27.59 22.54 36.54
CA CYS A 26 -26.79 21.38 36.19
C CYS A 26 -26.24 21.62 34.77
N SER A 27 -25.07 22.25 34.69
CA SER A 27 -24.24 22.25 33.51
C SER A 27 -23.87 20.81 33.22
N SER A 28 -24.61 20.15 32.34
CA SER A 28 -24.17 18.91 31.72
C SER A 28 -22.93 19.25 30.91
N ASN A 29 -21.75 19.12 31.53
CA ASN A 29 -20.49 19.06 30.81
C ASN A 29 -20.62 17.87 29.85
N ARG A 30 -21.02 18.14 28.61
CA ARG A 30 -20.72 17.24 27.50
C ARG A 30 -19.21 17.18 27.47
N VAL A 31 -18.66 16.12 28.05
CA VAL A 31 -17.33 15.65 27.72
C VAL A 31 -17.36 15.51 26.20
N SER A 32 -16.75 16.45 25.49
CA SER A 32 -16.43 16.25 24.09
C SER A 32 -15.63 14.97 24.07
N SER A 33 -16.19 13.92 23.46
CA SER A 33 -15.39 12.79 23.01
C SER A 33 -14.17 13.39 22.32
N PRO A 34 -12.93 13.02 22.69
CA PRO A 34 -11.76 13.54 21.99
C PRO A 34 -12.03 13.29 20.51
N SER A 35 -12.07 14.36 19.71
CA SER A 35 -12.19 14.20 18.27
C SER A 35 -11.06 13.26 17.88
N SER A 36 -11.42 12.06 17.41
CA SER A 36 -10.43 11.09 16.98
C SER A 36 -9.52 11.80 15.99
N VAL A 37 -8.24 11.92 16.34
CA VAL A 37 -7.26 12.60 15.48
C VAL A 37 -7.35 11.97 14.09
N LYS A 38 -7.77 12.76 13.09
CA LYS A 38 -7.95 12.28 11.71
C LYS A 38 -6.68 11.58 11.25
N GLY A 39 -6.81 10.37 10.73
CA GLY A 39 -5.73 9.65 10.06
C GLY A 39 -5.60 10.04 8.60
N LEU A 40 -4.50 9.66 7.96
CA LEU A 40 -4.22 9.93 6.54
C LEU A 40 -5.37 9.49 5.64
N LYS A 41 -5.92 8.28 5.85
CA LYS A 41 -7.11 7.77 5.15
C LYS A 41 -8.33 8.71 5.21
N ASP A 42 -8.49 9.47 6.29
CA ASP A 42 -9.67 10.32 6.50
C ASP A 42 -9.59 11.60 5.65
N TYR A 43 -8.38 12.07 5.33
CA TYR A 43 -8.16 13.19 4.41
C TYR A 43 -8.43 12.79 2.96
N TYR A 44 -8.22 11.52 2.61
CA TYR A 44 -8.34 11.01 1.25
C TYR A 44 -9.59 10.15 0.99
N ARG A 45 -10.54 10.11 1.93
CA ARG A 45 -11.75 9.27 1.84
C ARG A 45 -12.55 9.46 0.54
N ASP A 46 -12.58 10.67 0.00
CA ASP A 46 -13.33 11.03 -1.22
C ASP A 46 -12.43 11.02 -2.47
N TYR A 47 -11.19 10.52 -2.35
CA TYR A 47 -10.19 10.43 -3.41
C TYR A 47 -9.84 8.97 -3.71
N PHE A 48 -9.17 8.29 -2.79
CA PHE A 48 -8.68 6.92 -2.95
C PHE A 48 -8.34 6.28 -1.60
N PRO A 49 -8.35 4.93 -1.51
CA PRO A 49 -7.77 4.21 -0.37
C PRO A 49 -6.30 4.56 -0.16
N ILE A 50 -5.90 4.64 1.12
CA ILE A 50 -4.52 4.81 1.57
C ILE A 50 -4.08 3.49 2.20
N GLY A 51 -3.11 2.86 1.57
CA GLY A 51 -2.56 1.57 1.95
C GLY A 51 -1.14 1.65 2.51
N VAL A 52 -0.70 0.55 3.08
CA VAL A 52 0.65 0.39 3.61
C VAL A 52 1.11 -1.06 3.50
N ALA A 53 2.37 -1.25 3.12
CA ALA A 53 3.01 -2.56 3.14
C ALA A 53 3.47 -2.91 4.55
N VAL A 54 3.16 -4.13 4.97
CA VAL A 54 3.34 -4.60 6.35
C VAL A 54 4.03 -5.96 6.40
N SER A 55 4.74 -6.19 7.49
CA SER A 55 5.21 -7.51 7.89
C SER A 55 4.28 -8.10 8.97
N PRO A 56 4.23 -9.44 9.14
CA PRO A 56 3.41 -10.06 10.20
C PRO A 56 3.80 -9.61 11.61
N VAL A 57 5.08 -9.26 11.82
CA VAL A 57 5.59 -8.82 13.12
C VAL A 57 5.10 -7.41 13.45
N ALA A 58 5.16 -6.49 12.48
CA ALA A 58 4.76 -5.09 12.70
C ALA A 58 3.28 -4.94 13.10
N LEU A 59 2.40 -5.81 12.60
CA LEU A 59 0.99 -5.80 12.99
C LEU A 59 0.73 -6.21 14.45
N LYS A 60 1.73 -6.76 15.14
CA LYS A 60 1.67 -7.18 16.55
C LYS A 60 2.31 -6.17 17.50
N THR A 61 2.83 -5.06 16.99
CA THR A 61 3.49 -3.99 17.77
C THR A 61 2.63 -2.72 17.79
N ASP A 62 3.19 -1.62 18.32
CA ASP A 62 2.62 -0.27 18.25
C ASP A 62 2.40 0.22 16.81
N GLU A 63 3.13 -0.33 15.83
CA GLU A 63 2.90 -0.07 14.41
C GLU A 63 1.52 -0.56 13.94
N GLY A 64 0.99 -1.64 14.51
CA GLY A 64 -0.37 -2.10 14.23
C GLY A 64 -1.43 -1.04 14.57
N GLN A 65 -1.25 -0.29 15.66
CA GLN A 65 -2.16 0.80 16.03
C GLN A 65 -2.02 2.01 15.10
N LEU A 66 -0.79 2.32 14.67
CA LEU A 66 -0.56 3.33 13.64
C LEU A 66 -1.26 2.95 12.33
N VAL A 67 -1.16 1.68 11.92
CA VAL A 67 -1.83 1.14 10.73
C VAL A 67 -3.34 1.37 10.79
N LEU A 68 -3.97 1.00 11.91
CA LEU A 68 -5.42 1.17 12.11
C LEU A 68 -5.86 2.63 12.13
N ARG A 69 -5.02 3.54 12.59
CA ARG A 69 -5.32 4.98 12.60
C ARG A 69 -5.20 5.58 11.20
N GLU A 70 -4.13 5.28 10.49
CA GLU A 70 -3.71 6.07 9.32
C GLU A 70 -4.16 5.44 7.98
N PHE A 71 -4.36 4.12 7.91
CA PHE A 71 -4.54 3.39 6.65
C PHE A 71 -5.85 2.57 6.61
N ASN A 72 -6.33 2.30 5.39
CA ASN A 72 -7.53 1.49 5.10
C ASN A 72 -7.29 0.38 4.06
N SER A 73 -6.04 0.15 3.67
CA SER A 73 -5.62 -0.95 2.81
C SER A 73 -4.26 -1.50 3.26
N LEU A 74 -3.99 -2.77 3.01
CA LEU A 74 -2.74 -3.44 3.36
C LEU A 74 -2.13 -4.13 2.14
N THR A 75 -0.82 -4.30 2.19
CA THR A 75 -0.04 -5.19 1.32
C THR A 75 0.89 -6.02 2.18
N ALA A 76 1.02 -7.31 1.90
CA ALA A 76 2.09 -8.09 2.51
C ALA A 76 3.42 -7.77 1.81
N GLU A 77 4.36 -7.11 2.50
CA GLU A 77 5.66 -6.70 1.92
C GLU A 77 6.42 -7.89 1.32
N ASN A 78 6.39 -9.03 2.01
CA ASN A 78 7.07 -10.25 1.58
C ASN A 78 6.21 -11.52 1.72
N ALA A 79 5.31 -11.57 2.70
CA ALA A 79 4.66 -12.82 3.11
C ALA A 79 3.76 -13.45 2.03
N MET A 80 3.35 -12.71 1.00
CA MET A 80 2.52 -13.20 -0.10
C MET A 80 3.27 -13.43 -1.42
N LYS A 81 4.60 -13.27 -1.44
CA LYS A 81 5.43 -13.60 -2.60
C LYS A 81 5.50 -15.12 -2.81
N MET A 82 5.81 -15.54 -4.05
CA MET A 82 5.82 -16.95 -4.44
C MET A 82 6.69 -17.83 -3.54
N GLY A 83 7.94 -17.45 -3.28
CA GLY A 83 8.87 -18.21 -2.44
C GLY A 83 8.38 -18.39 -1.00
N PRO A 84 8.01 -17.31 -0.30
CA PRO A 84 7.43 -17.38 1.04
C PRO A 84 6.16 -18.23 1.14
N ILE A 85 5.25 -18.17 0.15
CA ILE A 85 4.00 -18.95 0.18
C ILE A 85 4.21 -20.40 -0.27
N HIS A 86 4.96 -20.65 -1.33
CA HIS A 86 5.04 -21.95 -2.02
C HIS A 86 6.49 -22.45 -2.18
N PRO A 87 7.23 -22.62 -1.07
CA PRO A 87 8.68 -22.86 -1.11
C PRO A 87 9.08 -24.20 -1.75
N ARG A 88 8.20 -25.21 -1.76
CA ARG A 88 8.43 -26.54 -2.36
C ARG A 88 7.17 -27.05 -3.06
N LYS A 89 7.33 -27.91 -4.06
CA LYS A 89 6.25 -28.40 -4.96
C LYS A 89 4.94 -28.78 -4.28
N ASP A 90 5.02 -29.49 -3.16
CA ASP A 90 3.85 -30.03 -2.45
C ASP A 90 3.70 -29.42 -1.04
N GLN A 91 4.34 -28.26 -0.80
CA GLN A 91 4.35 -27.63 0.52
C GLN A 91 4.14 -26.12 0.43
N TYR A 92 3.04 -25.68 1.03
CA TYR A 92 2.76 -24.26 1.25
C TYR A 92 3.04 -23.84 2.68
N PHE A 93 3.47 -22.59 2.86
CA PHE A 93 3.65 -21.96 4.15
C PHE A 93 2.70 -20.77 4.30
N TRP A 94 1.55 -21.00 4.94
CA TRP A 94 0.46 -20.03 5.02
C TRP A 94 0.54 -19.08 6.20
N ALA A 95 1.24 -19.45 7.29
CA ALA A 95 1.11 -18.81 8.59
C ALA A 95 1.29 -17.28 8.56
N HIS A 96 2.26 -16.78 7.80
CA HIS A 96 2.54 -15.34 7.73
C HIS A 96 1.48 -14.58 6.93
N ALA A 97 1.12 -15.08 5.75
CA ALA A 97 0.10 -14.47 4.90
C ALA A 97 -1.29 -14.54 5.54
N ASP A 98 -1.63 -15.67 6.18
CA ASP A 98 -2.86 -15.85 6.95
C ASP A 98 -2.96 -14.85 8.10
N SER A 99 -1.86 -14.59 8.82
CA SER A 99 -1.84 -13.62 9.92
C SER A 99 -2.17 -12.21 9.44
N ILE A 100 -1.66 -11.80 8.28
CA ILE A 100 -1.96 -10.48 7.68
C ILE A 100 -3.42 -10.45 7.18
N ALA A 101 -3.87 -11.51 6.51
CA ALA A 101 -5.24 -11.62 6.03
C ALA A 101 -6.26 -11.62 7.18
N ALA A 102 -5.96 -12.29 8.30
CA ALA A 102 -6.77 -12.27 9.50
C ALA A 102 -6.87 -10.87 10.11
N PHE A 103 -5.76 -10.14 10.20
CA PHE A 103 -5.75 -8.75 10.66
C PHE A 103 -6.60 -7.85 9.74
N ALA A 104 -6.46 -7.99 8.42
CA ALA A 104 -7.25 -7.26 7.44
C ALA A 104 -8.76 -7.52 7.62
N ARG A 105 -9.17 -8.79 7.74
CA ARG A 105 -10.56 -9.19 7.99
C ARG A 105 -11.09 -8.61 9.31
N GLN A 106 -10.35 -8.80 10.41
CA GLN A 106 -10.74 -8.35 11.74
C GLN A 106 -11.02 -6.84 11.79
N HIS A 107 -10.19 -6.06 11.09
CA HIS A 107 -10.26 -4.61 11.08
C HIS A 107 -10.93 -4.01 9.84
N LYS A 108 -11.54 -4.85 8.99
CA LYS A 108 -12.23 -4.45 7.76
C LYS A 108 -11.37 -3.60 6.82
N LEU A 109 -10.08 -3.92 6.76
CA LEU A 109 -9.12 -3.29 5.84
C LEU A 109 -9.15 -4.03 4.50
N LYS A 110 -8.96 -3.29 3.42
CA LYS A 110 -8.67 -3.89 2.12
C LYS A 110 -7.33 -4.62 2.18
N LEU A 111 -7.16 -5.68 1.40
CA LEU A 111 -5.88 -6.35 1.21
C LEU A 111 -5.57 -6.47 -0.28
N ARG A 112 -4.41 -5.97 -0.71
CA ARG A 112 -3.86 -6.26 -2.03
C ARG A 112 -2.89 -7.42 -1.95
N GLY A 113 -3.00 -8.35 -2.90
CA GLY A 113 -2.14 -9.52 -3.00
C GLY A 113 -0.90 -9.21 -3.83
N HIS A 114 0.27 -9.36 -3.22
CA HIS A 114 1.58 -9.08 -3.84
C HIS A 114 2.52 -10.26 -3.59
N THR A 115 2.90 -11.06 -4.59
CA THR A 115 2.50 -11.06 -6.01
C THR A 115 2.50 -12.51 -6.52
N LEU A 116 1.72 -12.79 -7.57
CA LEU A 116 1.46 -14.14 -8.07
C LEU A 116 2.54 -14.67 -9.03
N CYS A 117 3.20 -13.80 -9.78
CA CYS A 117 4.24 -14.16 -10.73
C CYS A 117 5.32 -13.07 -10.79
N TRP A 118 6.52 -13.42 -10.34
CA TRP A 118 7.67 -12.51 -10.34
C TRP A 118 8.96 -13.27 -10.71
N HIS A 119 9.91 -12.58 -11.32
CA HIS A 119 11.22 -13.17 -11.62
C HIS A 119 12.07 -13.34 -10.35
N ASN A 120 11.89 -12.45 -9.38
CA ASN A 120 12.58 -12.50 -8.10
C ASN A 120 11.79 -13.30 -7.06
N GLN A 121 12.50 -13.92 -6.11
CA GLN A 121 11.94 -14.74 -5.04
C GLN A 121 10.97 -15.87 -5.49
N THR A 122 11.03 -16.30 -6.74
CA THR A 122 10.36 -17.52 -7.20
C THR A 122 11.19 -18.74 -6.84
N PRO A 123 10.61 -19.75 -6.17
CA PRO A 123 11.37 -20.89 -5.69
C PRO A 123 11.82 -21.78 -6.86
N GLY A 124 13.06 -22.26 -6.79
CA GLY A 124 13.73 -22.94 -7.90
C GLY A 124 13.02 -24.18 -8.43
N TRP A 125 12.25 -24.86 -7.57
CA TRP A 125 11.53 -26.09 -7.93
C TRP A 125 10.52 -25.87 -9.05
N LEU A 126 9.98 -24.65 -9.26
CA LEU A 126 9.05 -24.41 -10.36
C LEU A 126 9.71 -24.65 -11.71
N PHE A 127 10.99 -24.32 -11.81
CA PHE A 127 11.68 -24.25 -13.09
C PHE A 127 12.50 -25.49 -13.43
N THR A 128 12.76 -26.39 -12.48
CA THR A 128 13.58 -27.59 -12.72
C THR A 128 12.82 -28.88 -12.48
N ASP A 129 13.27 -29.95 -13.15
CA ASP A 129 12.91 -31.32 -12.84
C ASP A 129 13.77 -31.89 -11.69
N ALA A 130 13.63 -33.19 -11.40
CA ALA A 130 14.39 -33.88 -10.36
C ALA A 130 15.90 -33.99 -10.66
N ASN A 131 16.30 -33.83 -11.93
CA ASN A 131 17.69 -33.87 -12.37
C ASN A 131 18.31 -32.46 -12.48
N GLY A 132 17.57 -31.42 -12.09
CA GLY A 132 18.02 -30.03 -12.17
C GLY A 132 17.94 -29.42 -13.57
N GLN A 133 17.33 -30.10 -14.55
CA GLN A 133 17.14 -29.58 -15.90
C GLN A 133 15.91 -28.68 -15.98
N PRO A 134 15.90 -27.65 -16.86
CA PRO A 134 14.69 -26.85 -17.10
C PRO A 134 13.50 -27.74 -17.46
N VAL A 135 12.35 -27.49 -16.85
CA VAL A 135 11.10 -28.17 -17.23
C VAL A 135 10.58 -27.68 -18.58
N SER A 136 9.64 -28.42 -19.17
CA SER A 136 8.96 -27.94 -20.38
C SER A 136 8.08 -26.72 -20.08
N LYS A 137 7.72 -26.00 -21.15
CA LYS A 137 6.77 -24.89 -21.10
C LYS A 137 5.43 -25.32 -20.50
N GLU A 138 4.92 -26.47 -20.92
CA GLU A 138 3.63 -27.00 -20.47
C GLU A 138 3.65 -27.28 -18.96
N GLU A 139 4.72 -27.91 -18.46
CA GLU A 139 4.91 -28.19 -17.04
C GLU A 139 5.04 -26.90 -16.22
N LEU A 140 5.79 -25.90 -16.71
CA LEU A 140 5.94 -24.63 -16.00
C LEU A 140 4.62 -23.83 -15.97
N LEU A 141 3.87 -23.81 -17.07
CA LEU A 141 2.54 -23.18 -17.12
C LEU A 141 1.54 -23.89 -16.22
N GLN A 142 1.59 -25.22 -16.12
CA GLN A 142 0.75 -25.98 -15.19
C GLN A 142 1.11 -25.65 -13.73
N ARG A 143 2.40 -25.64 -13.37
CA ARG A 143 2.86 -25.24 -12.03
C ARG A 143 2.44 -23.81 -11.66
N LEU A 144 2.50 -22.90 -12.63
CA LEU A 144 2.02 -21.53 -12.46
C LEU A 144 0.50 -21.49 -12.24
N LYS A 145 -0.27 -22.24 -13.04
CA LYS A 145 -1.73 -22.35 -12.87
C LYS A 145 -2.08 -22.88 -11.48
N ASP A 146 -1.44 -23.95 -11.02
CA ASP A 146 -1.71 -24.57 -9.73
C ASP A 146 -1.39 -23.61 -8.57
N HIS A 147 -0.25 -22.91 -8.64
CA HIS A 147 0.11 -21.89 -7.67
C HIS A 147 -0.93 -20.76 -7.61
N ILE A 148 -1.23 -20.14 -8.76
CA ILE A 148 -2.17 -19.02 -8.83
C ILE A 148 -3.54 -19.45 -8.34
N THR A 149 -4.05 -20.58 -8.83
CA THR A 149 -5.37 -21.09 -8.47
C THR A 149 -5.47 -21.36 -6.97
N THR A 150 -4.44 -21.97 -6.36
CA THR A 150 -4.43 -22.28 -4.93
C THR A 150 -4.39 -21.01 -4.08
N VAL A 151 -3.49 -20.07 -4.41
CA VAL A 151 -3.30 -18.84 -3.63
C VAL A 151 -4.49 -17.90 -3.77
N VAL A 152 -4.98 -17.67 -4.98
CA VAL A 152 -6.14 -16.81 -5.24
C VAL A 152 -7.38 -17.37 -4.55
N ASN A 153 -7.66 -18.67 -4.68
CA ASN A 153 -8.83 -19.27 -4.03
C ASN A 153 -8.80 -19.17 -2.50
N ARG A 154 -7.62 -19.21 -1.89
CA ARG A 154 -7.48 -19.11 -0.42
C ARG A 154 -7.88 -17.74 0.12
N TYR A 155 -7.63 -16.67 -0.65
CA TYR A 155 -7.74 -15.29 -0.17
C TYR A 155 -8.81 -14.46 -0.89
N LYS A 156 -9.59 -15.05 -1.80
CA LYS A 156 -10.66 -14.37 -2.57
C LYS A 156 -11.75 -13.71 -1.73
N ASP A 157 -11.84 -14.01 -0.44
CA ASP A 157 -12.78 -13.38 0.48
C ASP A 157 -12.28 -12.03 1.03
N VAL A 158 -10.97 -11.75 0.96
CA VAL A 158 -10.36 -10.54 1.54
C VAL A 158 -9.52 -9.74 0.55
N ILE A 159 -8.93 -10.40 -0.46
CA ILE A 159 -8.11 -9.71 -1.47
C ILE A 159 -9.01 -9.05 -2.51
N TYR A 160 -8.87 -7.74 -2.68
CA TYR A 160 -9.63 -6.97 -3.68
C TYR A 160 -8.89 -6.81 -5.01
N ALA A 161 -7.56 -6.87 -4.98
CA ALA A 161 -6.69 -6.69 -6.13
C ALA A 161 -5.43 -7.54 -6.01
N TRP A 162 -4.98 -8.11 -7.14
CA TRP A 162 -3.74 -8.85 -7.26
C TRP A 162 -2.76 -8.15 -8.17
N ASP A 163 -1.51 -8.01 -7.72
CA ASP A 163 -0.37 -7.85 -8.62
C ASP A 163 -0.13 -9.23 -9.24
N VAL A 164 -0.65 -9.45 -10.44
CA VAL A 164 -0.61 -10.78 -11.07
C VAL A 164 0.77 -11.08 -11.63
N VAL A 165 1.33 -10.10 -12.33
CA VAL A 165 2.66 -10.20 -12.94
C VAL A 165 3.45 -8.96 -12.52
N ASN A 166 4.62 -9.17 -11.94
CA ASN A 166 5.49 -8.11 -11.44
C ASN A 166 6.80 -8.02 -12.27
N GLU A 167 7.17 -6.81 -12.68
CA GLU A 167 8.51 -6.45 -13.21
C GLU A 167 9.02 -7.28 -14.41
N VAL A 168 8.15 -7.58 -15.39
CA VAL A 168 8.56 -8.33 -16.58
C VAL A 168 9.14 -7.46 -17.69
N ILE A 169 8.95 -6.14 -17.65
CA ILE A 169 9.60 -5.22 -18.59
C ILE A 169 11.06 -4.99 -18.19
N SER A 170 11.96 -5.06 -19.16
CA SER A 170 13.38 -4.80 -18.95
C SER A 170 13.70 -3.30 -18.87
N ASP A 171 14.61 -2.95 -17.95
CA ASP A 171 15.16 -1.60 -17.81
C ASP A 171 16.09 -1.23 -18.98
N LYS A 172 16.63 -2.21 -19.74
CA LYS A 172 17.57 -1.94 -20.84
C LYS A 172 16.86 -1.45 -22.09
N LYS A 173 17.37 -0.40 -22.74
CA LYS A 173 16.77 0.17 -23.96
C LYS A 173 16.52 -0.85 -25.09
N ASN A 174 17.45 -1.79 -25.30
CA ASN A 174 17.41 -2.75 -26.42
C ASN A 174 16.81 -4.12 -26.04
N GLU A 175 16.20 -4.24 -24.87
CA GLU A 175 15.57 -5.46 -24.38
C GLU A 175 14.11 -5.17 -24.06
N TYR A 176 13.16 -5.94 -24.58
CA TYR A 176 11.74 -5.69 -24.31
C TYR A 176 11.33 -6.29 -22.96
N LEU A 177 11.33 -7.62 -22.86
CA LEU A 177 11.06 -8.35 -21.63
C LEU A 177 12.36 -8.71 -20.92
N ARG A 178 12.32 -8.70 -19.59
CA ARG A 178 13.42 -9.09 -18.72
C ARG A 178 13.82 -10.54 -18.97
N ASP A 179 15.10 -10.77 -19.21
CA ASP A 179 15.67 -12.12 -19.27
C ASP A 179 15.51 -12.84 -17.92
N SER A 180 14.56 -13.78 -17.86
CA SER A 180 14.15 -14.50 -16.66
C SER A 180 13.89 -15.96 -17.01
N ARG A 181 13.95 -16.85 -16.02
CA ARG A 181 13.65 -18.28 -16.22
C ARG A 181 12.22 -18.51 -16.75
N TRP A 182 11.28 -17.63 -16.38
CA TRP A 182 9.94 -17.60 -16.95
C TRP A 182 9.97 -17.36 -18.46
N LEU A 183 10.66 -16.31 -18.90
CA LEU A 183 10.79 -15.97 -20.32
C LEU A 183 11.57 -17.03 -21.11
N GLN A 184 12.67 -17.55 -20.55
CA GLN A 184 13.52 -18.56 -21.18
C GLN A 184 12.79 -19.88 -21.44
N ILE A 185 11.87 -20.28 -20.54
CA ILE A 185 11.15 -21.55 -20.66
C ILE A 185 9.80 -21.36 -21.38
N CYS A 186 9.04 -20.32 -21.06
CA CYS A 186 7.67 -20.15 -21.57
C CYS A 186 7.51 -19.14 -22.72
N GLY A 187 8.52 -18.32 -23.02
CA GLY A 187 8.32 -17.15 -23.86
C GLY A 187 7.42 -16.11 -23.16
N GLU A 188 6.68 -15.30 -23.92
CA GLU A 188 5.77 -14.28 -23.34
C GLU A 188 4.47 -14.89 -22.77
N ASP A 189 4.18 -16.15 -23.10
CA ASP A 189 2.88 -16.79 -22.85
C ASP A 189 2.52 -16.88 -21.36
N PHE A 190 3.51 -16.95 -20.47
CA PHE A 190 3.24 -17.01 -19.03
C PHE A 190 2.55 -15.74 -18.52
N ILE A 191 2.77 -14.59 -19.16
CA ILE A 191 2.18 -13.31 -18.74
C ILE A 191 0.67 -13.37 -18.95
N GLU A 192 0.24 -13.68 -20.17
CA GLU A 192 -1.17 -13.83 -20.51
C GLU A 192 -1.83 -14.96 -19.70
N ALA A 193 -1.16 -16.11 -19.60
CA ALA A 193 -1.65 -17.24 -18.85
C ALA A 193 -1.90 -16.89 -17.37
N ALA A 194 -0.99 -16.17 -16.71
CA ALA A 194 -1.13 -15.77 -15.32
C ALA A 194 -2.39 -14.93 -15.06
N PHE A 195 -2.69 -13.95 -15.92
CA PHE A 195 -3.91 -13.16 -15.83
C PHE A 195 -5.17 -14.00 -16.03
N ARG A 196 -5.17 -14.90 -17.02
CA ARG A 196 -6.33 -15.79 -17.25
C ARG A 196 -6.55 -16.73 -16.07
N TYR A 197 -5.49 -17.32 -15.50
CA TYR A 197 -5.59 -18.19 -14.32
C TYR A 197 -6.08 -17.43 -13.08
N ALA A 198 -5.59 -16.22 -12.85
CA ALA A 198 -6.04 -15.40 -11.73
C ALA A 198 -7.53 -15.06 -11.86
N HIS A 199 -7.99 -14.69 -13.06
CA HIS A 199 -9.39 -14.40 -13.32
C HIS A 199 -10.29 -15.65 -13.23
N GLU A 200 -9.82 -16.80 -13.70
CA GLU A 200 -10.52 -18.09 -13.56
C GLU A 200 -10.74 -18.46 -12.08
N ALA A 201 -9.73 -18.22 -11.23
CA ALA A 201 -9.78 -18.51 -9.80
C ALA A 201 -10.65 -17.51 -9.01
N ASP A 202 -10.61 -16.23 -9.36
CA ASP A 202 -11.50 -15.20 -8.79
C ASP A 202 -11.86 -14.12 -9.82
N PRO A 203 -13.03 -14.24 -10.48
CA PRO A 203 -13.49 -13.24 -11.45
C PRO A 203 -13.80 -11.86 -10.86
N LYS A 204 -13.88 -11.73 -9.52
CA LYS A 204 -14.21 -10.46 -8.84
C LYS A 204 -12.98 -9.63 -8.48
N ALA A 205 -11.82 -10.26 -8.38
CA ALA A 205 -10.58 -9.54 -8.06
C ALA A 205 -10.15 -8.64 -9.23
N LEU A 206 -9.69 -7.44 -8.90
CA LEU A 206 -9.02 -6.59 -9.88
C LEU A 206 -7.60 -7.12 -10.13
N LEU A 207 -7.15 -7.10 -11.38
CA LEU A 207 -5.91 -7.75 -11.80
C LEU A 207 -4.97 -6.71 -12.38
N PHE A 208 -3.80 -6.58 -11.77
CA PHE A 208 -2.82 -5.53 -12.05
C PHE A 208 -1.53 -6.11 -12.63
N TYR A 209 -0.95 -5.37 -13.58
CA TYR A 209 0.47 -5.44 -13.89
C TYR A 209 1.21 -4.42 -13.01
N ASN A 210 2.24 -4.82 -12.27
CA ASN A 210 2.99 -3.95 -11.35
C ASN A 210 4.47 -3.88 -11.76
N ASP A 211 5.09 -2.70 -11.71
CA ASP A 211 6.51 -2.52 -12.08
C ASP A 211 7.07 -1.23 -11.45
N TYR A 212 8.39 -1.03 -11.50
CA TYR A 212 9.10 0.20 -11.10
C TYR A 212 9.72 0.93 -12.29
N ASN A 213 10.27 2.12 -12.04
CA ASN A 213 10.97 2.96 -13.03
C ASN A 213 10.11 3.29 -14.27
N GLU A 214 8.81 3.38 -14.07
CA GLU A 214 7.75 3.70 -15.00
C GLU A 214 7.77 5.19 -15.38
N ILE A 215 8.53 5.99 -14.62
CA ILE A 215 8.84 7.39 -14.94
C ILE A 215 9.86 7.51 -16.08
N ASP A 216 10.64 6.46 -16.35
CA ASP A 216 11.53 6.39 -17.51
C ASP A 216 10.69 6.24 -18.79
N PRO A 217 10.80 7.14 -19.77
CA PRO A 217 9.94 7.13 -20.94
C PRO A 217 10.13 5.89 -21.82
N VAL A 218 11.31 5.27 -21.82
CA VAL A 218 11.56 4.05 -22.60
C VAL A 218 10.87 2.86 -21.93
N LYS A 219 11.02 2.70 -20.62
CA LYS A 219 10.35 1.64 -19.87
C LYS A 219 8.84 1.83 -19.90
N ARG A 220 8.36 3.06 -19.70
CA ARG A 220 6.94 3.44 -19.80
C ARG A 220 6.31 3.00 -21.11
N ALA A 221 6.93 3.32 -22.25
CA ALA A 221 6.42 2.94 -23.57
C ALA A 221 6.30 1.41 -23.73
N LYS A 222 7.25 0.64 -23.18
CA LYS A 222 7.19 -0.83 -23.19
C LYS A 222 6.05 -1.36 -22.31
N ILE A 223 5.85 -0.79 -21.12
CA ILE A 223 4.73 -1.17 -20.24
C ILE A 223 3.40 -0.90 -20.95
N ILE A 224 3.23 0.29 -21.55
CA ILE A 224 2.02 0.65 -22.30
C ILE A 224 1.78 -0.35 -23.45
N ARG A 225 2.83 -0.70 -24.21
CA ARG A 225 2.74 -1.72 -25.27
C ARG A 225 2.27 -3.07 -24.72
N LEU A 226 2.80 -3.51 -23.58
CA LEU A 226 2.43 -4.79 -22.97
C LEU A 226 0.95 -4.80 -22.60
N VAL A 227 0.49 -3.81 -21.83
CA VAL A 227 -0.90 -3.80 -21.33
C VAL A 227 -1.91 -3.63 -22.45
N GLN A 228 -1.60 -2.83 -23.49
CA GLN A 228 -2.45 -2.71 -24.68
C GLN A 228 -2.53 -4.01 -25.46
N SER A 229 -1.41 -4.74 -25.60
CA SER A 229 -1.40 -6.08 -26.22
C SER A 229 -2.30 -7.06 -25.45
N LEU A 230 -2.24 -7.05 -24.11
CA LEU A 230 -3.11 -7.88 -23.26
C LEU A 230 -4.60 -7.49 -23.43
N GLN A 231 -4.91 -6.19 -23.44
CA GLN A 231 -6.28 -5.70 -23.69
C GLN A 231 -6.80 -6.15 -25.07
N GLN A 232 -5.99 -6.02 -26.13
CA GLN A 232 -6.36 -6.41 -27.49
C GLN A 232 -6.66 -7.91 -27.62
N LYS A 233 -5.96 -8.75 -26.84
CA LYS A 233 -6.18 -10.19 -26.77
C LYS A 233 -7.34 -10.61 -25.85
N GLY A 234 -8.06 -9.65 -25.26
CA GLY A 234 -9.14 -9.93 -24.31
C GLY A 234 -8.65 -10.61 -23.03
N VAL A 235 -7.42 -10.30 -22.59
CA VAL A 235 -6.91 -10.75 -21.30
C VAL A 235 -7.54 -9.89 -20.20
N PRO A 236 -7.98 -10.49 -19.07
CA PRO A 236 -8.62 -9.75 -17.97
C PRO A 236 -7.59 -8.95 -17.16
N ILE A 237 -7.14 -7.82 -17.72
CA ILE A 237 -6.32 -6.83 -17.03
C ILE A 237 -7.18 -5.61 -16.68
N HIS A 238 -7.10 -5.18 -15.42
CA HIS A 238 -7.96 -4.13 -14.88
C HIS A 238 -7.18 -2.87 -14.49
N GLY A 239 -5.87 -2.98 -14.29
CA GLY A 239 -5.07 -1.87 -13.82
C GLY A 239 -3.55 -2.01 -14.02
N ILE A 240 -2.88 -0.90 -13.78
CA ILE A 240 -1.41 -0.75 -13.77
C ILE A 240 -1.03 -0.27 -12.36
N GLY A 241 -0.18 -1.05 -11.70
CA GLY A 241 0.48 -0.69 -10.45
C GLY A 241 1.77 0.05 -10.78
N LEU A 242 1.91 1.25 -10.21
CA LEU A 242 3.15 2.00 -10.25
C LEU A 242 3.81 1.89 -8.87
N GLN A 243 4.94 1.19 -8.75
CA GLN A 243 5.66 1.01 -7.49
C GLN A 243 5.99 2.36 -6.86
N ALA A 244 6.46 3.33 -7.66
CA ALA A 244 6.81 4.67 -7.17
C ALA A 244 7.89 4.69 -6.08
N HIS A 245 8.89 3.82 -6.20
CA HIS A 245 10.15 3.94 -5.44
C HIS A 245 10.96 5.13 -5.94
N TRP A 246 10.82 6.28 -5.30
CA TRP A 246 11.34 7.56 -5.78
C TRP A 246 12.35 8.17 -4.81
N ALA A 247 12.87 9.33 -5.18
CA ALA A 247 13.86 10.05 -4.39
C ALA A 247 13.54 11.55 -4.40
N VAL A 248 14.19 12.31 -3.52
CA VAL A 248 14.05 13.77 -3.48
C VAL A 248 14.39 14.46 -4.82
N ASN A 249 15.17 13.81 -5.69
CA ASN A 249 15.57 14.36 -6.99
C ASN A 249 14.81 13.78 -8.21
N GLU A 250 14.02 12.71 -8.06
CA GLU A 250 13.24 12.13 -9.17
C GLU A 250 11.90 11.51 -8.72
N PRO A 251 10.86 11.51 -9.57
CA PRO A 251 10.74 12.19 -10.87
C PRO A 251 10.58 13.70 -10.73
N SER A 252 10.81 14.48 -11.79
CA SER A 252 10.35 15.89 -11.77
C SER A 252 8.81 15.94 -11.83
N PHE A 253 8.21 17.07 -11.41
CA PHE A 253 6.76 17.27 -11.50
C PHE A 253 6.24 17.01 -12.93
N THR A 254 6.90 17.58 -13.94
CA THR A 254 6.53 17.43 -15.36
C THR A 254 6.66 15.98 -15.82
N GLN A 255 7.71 15.27 -15.41
CA GLN A 255 7.90 13.86 -15.76
C GLN A 255 6.80 12.98 -15.16
N LEU A 256 6.44 13.20 -13.89
CA LEU A 256 5.37 12.45 -13.25
C LEU A 256 4.00 12.79 -13.87
N ASP A 257 3.74 14.05 -14.19
CA ASP A 257 2.50 14.47 -14.85
C ASP A 257 2.33 13.79 -16.22
N SER A 258 3.39 13.78 -17.05
CA SER A 258 3.41 13.04 -18.33
C SER A 258 3.23 11.54 -18.13
N THR A 259 3.88 10.96 -17.12
CA THR A 259 3.76 9.53 -16.80
C THR A 259 2.33 9.14 -16.47
N LEU A 260 1.69 9.87 -15.56
CA LEU A 260 0.31 9.61 -15.14
C LEU A 260 -0.67 9.86 -16.29
N ASN A 261 -0.46 10.88 -17.12
CA ASN A 261 -1.28 11.15 -18.30
C ASN A 261 -1.21 10.00 -19.32
N GLU A 262 -0.01 9.52 -19.65
CA GLU A 262 0.18 8.44 -20.64
C GLU A 262 -0.40 7.11 -20.15
N PHE A 263 -0.20 6.76 -18.88
CA PHE A 263 -0.83 5.56 -18.33
C PHE A 263 -2.35 5.69 -18.24
N SER A 264 -2.87 6.87 -17.89
CA SER A 264 -4.32 7.13 -17.88
C SER A 264 -4.96 6.92 -19.25
N ALA A 265 -4.23 7.18 -20.34
CA ALA A 265 -4.72 7.01 -21.71
C ALA A 265 -4.93 5.53 -22.12
N THR A 266 -4.43 4.57 -21.34
CA THR A 266 -4.69 3.13 -21.55
C THR A 266 -6.12 2.71 -21.18
N GLY A 267 -6.84 3.55 -20.43
CA GLY A 267 -8.17 3.24 -19.90
C GLY A 267 -8.17 2.28 -18.70
N LEU A 268 -7.00 1.81 -18.26
CA LEU A 268 -6.84 0.97 -17.07
C LEU A 268 -6.82 1.81 -15.79
N GLN A 269 -7.21 1.20 -14.67
CA GLN A 269 -7.06 1.84 -13.36
C GLN A 269 -5.58 2.00 -13.01
N LEU A 270 -5.21 3.13 -12.38
CA LEU A 270 -3.87 3.32 -11.83
C LEU A 270 -3.90 3.09 -10.33
N GLN A 271 -2.87 2.44 -9.79
CA GLN A 271 -2.62 2.41 -8.35
C GLN A 271 -1.15 2.69 -8.11
N ILE A 272 -0.87 3.54 -7.13
CA ILE A 272 0.49 3.68 -6.61
C ILE A 272 0.66 2.62 -5.52
N THR A 273 1.61 1.71 -5.70
CA THR A 273 1.62 0.43 -4.98
C THR A 273 2.71 0.33 -3.91
N GLU A 274 3.81 1.07 -4.03
CA GLU A 274 5.00 0.90 -3.18
C GLU A 274 5.69 2.25 -2.88
N LEU A 275 4.91 3.30 -2.65
CA LEU A 275 5.42 4.66 -2.51
C LEU A 275 6.39 4.80 -1.34
N ASP A 276 7.60 5.21 -1.67
CA ASP A 276 8.60 5.73 -0.74
C ASP A 276 9.42 6.83 -1.45
N ILE A 277 9.89 7.81 -0.68
CA ILE A 277 10.69 8.92 -1.22
C ILE A 277 12.01 8.99 -0.45
N SER A 278 13.04 8.40 -1.05
CA SER A 278 14.38 8.41 -0.49
C SER A 278 14.87 9.84 -0.27
N VAL A 279 15.48 10.10 0.89
CA VAL A 279 16.11 11.40 1.19
C VAL A 279 17.47 11.56 0.52
N TYR A 280 17.99 10.47 -0.03
CA TYR A 280 19.20 10.46 -0.84
C TYR A 280 18.85 10.66 -2.32
N ARG A 281 19.87 10.99 -3.12
CA ARG A 281 19.70 10.97 -4.57
C ARG A 281 19.46 9.53 -5.02
N LYS A 282 18.62 9.35 -6.03
CA LYS A 282 18.35 8.02 -6.58
C LYS A 282 19.63 7.33 -7.03
N GLU A 283 19.79 6.09 -6.60
CA GLU A 283 20.75 5.14 -7.15
C GLU A 283 19.98 3.86 -7.50
N HIS A 284 20.07 3.40 -8.76
CA HIS A 284 19.30 2.25 -9.25
C HIS A 284 19.98 0.91 -9.03
N ASP A 285 21.29 0.93 -8.76
CA ASP A 285 22.10 -0.26 -8.57
C ASP A 285 22.65 -0.31 -7.14
N ALA A 286 22.68 -1.51 -6.58
CA ALA A 286 23.32 -1.73 -5.29
C ALA A 286 24.82 -1.43 -5.38
N ARG A 287 25.37 -0.76 -4.36
CA ARG A 287 26.80 -0.51 -4.26
C ARG A 287 27.32 -0.71 -2.84
N ARG A 288 28.64 -0.87 -2.73
CA ARG A 288 29.31 -0.91 -1.43
C ARG A 288 29.18 0.44 -0.73
N ARG A 289 28.97 0.38 0.58
CA ARG A 289 28.98 1.54 1.48
C ARG A 289 30.36 2.20 1.47
N GLN A 290 30.38 3.53 1.43
CA GLN A 290 31.58 4.35 1.45
C GLN A 290 31.60 5.22 2.71
N SER A 291 32.74 5.85 3.01
CA SER A 291 32.86 6.75 4.16
C SER A 291 31.93 7.96 4.07
N SER A 292 31.56 8.40 2.87
CA SER A 292 30.57 9.44 2.61
C SER A 292 29.13 9.04 3.01
N ASP A 293 28.85 7.75 3.19
CA ASP A 293 27.55 7.24 3.67
C ASP A 293 27.48 7.12 5.21
N ALA A 294 28.47 7.65 5.94
CA ALA A 294 28.51 7.59 7.40
C ALA A 294 27.39 8.44 8.02
N ASP A 295 27.13 9.63 7.45
CA ASP A 295 26.07 10.52 7.93
C ASP A 295 24.69 10.08 7.42
N THR A 296 23.93 9.51 8.35
CA THR A 296 22.56 9.05 8.15
C THR A 296 21.54 9.93 8.87
N SER A 297 21.96 11.12 9.32
CA SER A 297 21.06 12.08 9.94
C SER A 297 19.98 12.55 8.97
N PHE A 298 18.77 12.72 9.49
CA PHE A 298 17.67 13.38 8.78
C PHE A 298 17.80 14.89 9.00
N SER A 299 18.70 15.51 8.25
CA SER A 299 18.99 16.95 8.34
C SER A 299 17.82 17.81 7.86
N ALA A 300 17.81 19.09 8.25
CA ALA A 300 16.80 20.05 7.80
C ALA A 300 16.74 20.19 6.26
N GLU A 301 17.87 20.02 5.57
CA GLU A 301 17.93 20.03 4.10
C GLU A 301 17.22 18.81 3.51
N LYS A 302 17.52 17.60 4.01
CA LYS A 302 16.84 16.36 3.60
C LYS A 302 15.33 16.44 3.87
N GLU A 303 14.95 16.97 5.04
CA GLU A 303 13.55 17.18 5.39
C GLU A 303 12.86 18.15 4.43
N ALA A 304 13.46 19.31 4.14
CA ALA A 304 12.89 20.31 3.23
C ALA A 304 12.69 19.75 1.80
N LEU A 305 13.66 19.00 1.29
CA LEU A 305 13.56 18.34 -0.01
C LEU A 305 12.45 17.28 -0.03
N GLN A 306 12.35 16.47 1.03
CA GLN A 306 11.30 15.45 1.14
C GLN A 306 9.90 16.06 1.26
N ILE A 307 9.73 17.14 2.04
CA ILE A 307 8.48 17.92 2.13
C ILE A 307 8.05 18.38 0.73
N GLN A 308 8.96 19.03 0.00
CA GLN A 308 8.66 19.54 -1.34
C GLN A 308 8.25 18.41 -2.28
N ARG A 309 8.97 17.28 -2.23
CA ARG A 309 8.70 16.13 -3.09
C ARG A 309 7.34 15.49 -2.81
N TYR A 310 7.01 15.25 -1.54
CA TYR A 310 5.69 14.72 -1.17
C TYR A 310 4.56 15.67 -1.58
N LYS A 311 4.74 16.99 -1.40
CA LYS A 311 3.75 18.00 -1.81
C LYS A 311 3.43 17.92 -3.31
N GLU A 312 4.48 17.91 -4.14
CA GLU A 312 4.37 17.84 -5.60
C GLU A 312 3.70 16.55 -6.07
N VAL A 313 4.13 15.42 -5.51
CA VAL A 313 3.60 14.09 -5.82
C VAL A 313 2.12 13.99 -5.47
N PHE A 314 1.72 14.38 -4.26
CA PHE A 314 0.32 14.30 -3.84
C PHE A 314 -0.58 15.34 -4.51
N GLN A 315 -0.03 16.48 -4.96
CA GLN A 315 -0.75 17.40 -5.83
C GLN A 315 -1.16 16.70 -7.15
N LEU A 316 -0.24 15.96 -7.77
CA LEU A 316 -0.55 15.18 -8.97
C LEU A 316 -1.49 14.01 -8.68
N PHE A 317 -1.34 13.29 -7.57
CA PHE A 317 -2.28 12.23 -7.21
C PHE A 317 -3.72 12.75 -7.08
N ARG A 318 -3.91 13.93 -6.47
CA ARG A 318 -5.22 14.59 -6.40
C ARG A 318 -5.73 15.07 -7.76
N LYS A 319 -4.83 15.53 -8.65
CA LYS A 319 -5.16 15.89 -10.04
C LYS A 319 -5.71 14.68 -10.81
N TYR A 320 -5.09 13.51 -10.66
CA TYR A 320 -5.47 12.25 -11.32
C TYR A 320 -6.41 11.36 -10.50
N ARG A 321 -7.15 11.90 -9.53
CA ARG A 321 -8.01 11.12 -8.61
C ARG A 321 -9.11 10.30 -9.28
N ARG A 322 -9.42 10.58 -10.56
CA ARG A 322 -10.39 9.79 -11.33
C ARG A 322 -9.78 8.51 -11.91
N GLN A 323 -8.47 8.48 -12.09
CA GLN A 323 -7.72 7.35 -12.65
C GLN A 323 -6.97 6.58 -11.57
N ILE A 324 -6.47 7.28 -10.54
CA ILE A 324 -5.79 6.68 -9.40
C ILE A 324 -6.82 6.16 -8.41
N THR A 325 -6.79 4.85 -8.16
CA THR A 325 -7.77 4.13 -7.33
C THR A 325 -7.18 3.59 -6.02
N GLY A 326 -5.94 3.97 -5.71
CA GLY A 326 -5.27 3.61 -4.46
C GLY A 326 -3.83 4.12 -4.42
N ILE A 327 -3.38 4.55 -3.24
CA ILE A 327 -1.99 4.87 -2.93
C ILE A 327 -1.55 3.96 -1.79
N THR A 328 -0.40 3.30 -1.91
CA THR A 328 0.15 2.41 -0.88
C THR A 328 1.59 2.80 -0.60
N PHE A 329 1.94 2.98 0.67
CA PHE A 329 3.31 3.25 1.10
C PHE A 329 4.08 1.95 1.31
N TRP A 330 5.37 1.91 0.96
CA TRP A 330 6.21 0.73 1.16
C TRP A 330 6.96 0.79 2.50
N ASN A 331 6.44 0.04 3.47
CA ASN A 331 6.72 0.08 4.91
C ASN A 331 5.95 1.18 5.68
N ILE A 332 5.85 1.00 7.00
CA ILE A 332 4.91 1.76 7.86
C ILE A 332 5.51 3.07 8.36
N SER A 333 6.76 3.02 8.80
CA SER A 333 7.46 4.14 9.43
C SER A 333 8.95 4.06 9.16
N ASP A 334 9.66 5.16 9.36
CA ASP A 334 11.11 5.20 9.29
C ASP A 334 11.77 4.36 10.38
N ARG A 335 11.04 3.63 11.23
CA ARG A 335 11.66 2.61 12.09
C ARG A 335 12.29 1.51 11.26
N TYR A 336 11.64 1.09 10.18
CA TYR A 336 12.13 0.08 9.24
C TYR A 336 11.73 0.46 7.82
N SER A 337 12.71 0.56 6.93
CA SER A 337 12.47 0.59 5.49
C SER A 337 13.43 -0.36 4.78
N TRP A 338 12.97 -0.98 3.70
CA TRP A 338 13.86 -1.75 2.82
C TRP A 338 15.00 -0.88 2.25
N LEU A 339 14.78 0.43 2.10
CA LEU A 339 15.79 1.39 1.65
C LEU A 339 16.94 1.59 2.67
N ASP A 340 16.78 1.12 3.90
CA ASP A 340 17.91 1.07 4.85
C ASP A 340 18.99 0.07 4.39
N ASN A 341 18.65 -0.83 3.45
CA ASN A 341 19.53 -1.88 2.95
C ASN A 341 19.77 -1.85 1.43
N PHE A 342 19.05 -1.01 0.69
CA PHE A 342 19.21 -0.83 -0.75
C PHE A 342 19.06 0.66 -1.10
N PRO A 343 19.91 1.24 -1.95
CA PRO A 343 21.01 0.62 -2.71
C PRO A 343 22.30 0.45 -1.90
N VAL A 344 22.37 1.03 -0.70
CA VAL A 344 23.53 0.94 0.19
C VAL A 344 23.12 0.26 1.48
N ARG A 345 23.76 -0.87 1.77
CA ARG A 345 23.47 -1.63 2.99
C ARG A 345 23.81 -0.85 4.25
N ASP A 346 22.94 -0.93 5.25
CA ASP A 346 23.07 -0.29 6.57
C ASP A 346 23.13 1.25 6.52
N ARG A 347 22.44 1.88 5.56
CA ARG A 347 22.33 3.34 5.41
C ARG A 347 20.88 3.78 5.65
N LYS A 348 20.59 4.33 6.84
CA LYS A 348 19.24 4.78 7.21
C LYS A 348 18.69 5.81 6.23
N ASP A 349 17.53 5.54 5.62
CA ASP A 349 16.99 6.39 4.54
C ASP A 349 15.97 7.43 5.02
N HIS A 350 15.07 7.06 5.93
CA HIS A 350 13.94 7.92 6.37
C HIS A 350 12.92 8.28 5.25
N PRO A 351 12.42 7.33 4.45
CA PRO A 351 11.71 7.65 3.22
C PRO A 351 10.19 7.83 3.38
N LEU A 352 9.64 7.74 4.60
CA LEU A 352 8.19 7.66 4.87
C LEU A 352 7.64 8.90 5.59
N LEU A 353 6.35 8.88 5.92
CA LEU A 353 5.65 9.99 6.59
C LEU A 353 5.72 9.96 8.13
N PHE A 354 6.19 8.85 8.71
CA PHE A 354 6.30 8.67 10.15
C PHE A 354 7.74 8.39 10.53
N ASP A 355 8.24 9.04 11.59
CA ASP A 355 9.60 8.87 12.08
C ASP A 355 9.80 7.51 12.78
N THR A 356 11.02 7.25 13.25
CA THR A 356 11.38 6.01 13.98
C THR A 356 10.60 5.79 15.27
N ARG A 357 9.93 6.83 15.79
CA ARG A 357 9.09 6.85 16.99
C ARG A 357 7.59 6.95 16.64
N LEU A 358 7.22 6.65 15.40
CA LEU A 358 5.86 6.65 14.88
C LEU A 358 5.16 8.01 14.93
N GLN A 359 5.92 9.09 15.04
CA GLN A 359 5.40 10.46 15.01
C GLN A 359 5.33 10.94 13.56
N ARG A 360 4.33 11.75 13.24
CA ARG A 360 4.21 12.38 11.91
C ARG A 360 5.41 13.28 11.66
N LYS A 361 6.05 13.11 10.51
CA LYS A 361 7.08 14.04 10.01
C LYS A 361 6.41 15.26 9.37
N SER A 362 7.16 16.34 9.18
CA SER A 362 6.67 17.54 8.48
C SER A 362 6.16 17.24 7.06
N ALA A 363 6.70 16.21 6.40
CA ALA A 363 6.20 15.73 5.11
C ALA A 363 4.73 15.26 5.17
N TYR A 364 4.26 14.75 6.31
CA TYR A 364 2.85 14.38 6.51
C TYR A 364 1.93 15.59 6.30
N GLU A 365 2.30 16.75 6.86
CA GLU A 365 1.51 17.99 6.75
C GLU A 365 1.44 18.48 5.30
N ALA A 366 2.51 18.31 4.52
CA ALA A 366 2.52 18.63 3.10
C ALA A 366 1.60 17.74 2.26
N VAL A 367 1.32 16.52 2.74
CA VAL A 367 0.38 15.59 2.12
C VAL A 367 -1.06 15.99 2.45
N VAL A 368 -1.38 16.31 3.71
CA VAL A 368 -2.78 16.48 4.16
C VAL A 368 -3.35 17.90 4.09
N ASN A 369 -2.53 18.95 4.00
CA ASN A 369 -3.00 20.34 3.97
C ASN A 369 -3.26 20.82 2.54
N PHE A 370 -4.46 20.58 2.02
CA PHE A 370 -4.89 20.97 0.67
C PHE A 370 -6.35 21.37 0.56
#